data_AF-A0A2D8QN49-F1
#
_entry.id   AF-A0A2D8QN49-F1
#
_cell.length_a   1.000
_cell.length_b   1.000
_cell.length_c   1.000
_cell.angle_alpha   90.00
_cell.angle_beta   90.00
_cell.angle_gamma   90.00
#
_symmetry.space_group_name_H-M   'P 1'
#
loop_
_entity.id
_entity.type
_entity.pdbx_description
1 polymer ?
#
loop_
_entity_poly.entity_id
_entity_poly.type
_entity_poly.pdbx_seq_one_letter_code
_entity_poly.pdbx_strand_id
1 'polypeptide(L)'
;MAAIRETFEEAGILLALRREDETPLKIDREQQPRFQGYRDALNAGELELKTILEKERLLADVGQMHYVARWITPLGSPRRFDARFFIARIPSHQIPLHDDSELVNSAWLTPEDILARIDGEEMVLMTVTERMIRSLALFNSAEQVIESAAKNLSDERARVDSKTGKITMPGEPGYTEGLTDVESGWVRLRPSP
;
A
#
# COMPACT_ATOMS: atom_id res chain seq x y z
N MET A 1 5.58 -0.51 11.89
CA MET A 1 6.73 0.19 11.25
C MET A 1 7.15 -0.41 9.92
N ALA A 2 7.00 -1.72 9.65
CA ALA A 2 7.41 -2.32 8.37
C ALA A 2 6.91 -1.55 7.14
N ALA A 3 5.61 -1.25 7.04
CA ALA A 3 5.07 -0.51 5.90
C ALA A 3 5.69 0.88 5.68
N ILE A 4 6.08 1.60 6.75
CA ILE A 4 6.75 2.91 6.64
C ILE A 4 8.19 2.71 6.15
N ARG A 5 8.87 1.67 6.65
CA ARG A 5 10.21 1.30 6.21
C ARG A 5 10.23 0.96 4.73
N GLU A 6 9.44 -0.02 4.29
CA GLU A 6 9.39 -0.45 2.88
C GLU A 6 9.03 0.71 1.95
N THR A 7 8.06 1.57 2.34
CA THR A 7 7.70 2.75 1.55
C THR A 7 8.87 3.72 1.36
N PHE A 8 9.72 3.87 2.38
CA PHE A 8 10.92 4.71 2.28
C PHE A 8 12.01 4.04 1.43
N GLU A 9 12.22 2.74 1.60
CA GLU A 9 13.20 1.95 0.84
C GLU A 9 12.87 1.91 -0.66
N GLU A 10 11.60 1.67 -1.03
CA GLU A 10 11.17 1.47 -2.42
C GLU A 10 10.76 2.76 -3.16
N ALA A 11 10.15 3.71 -2.45
CA ALA A 11 9.60 4.94 -3.07
C ALA A 11 10.23 6.25 -2.57
N GLY A 12 11.16 6.18 -1.60
CA GLY A 12 11.79 7.37 -1.01
C GLY A 12 10.83 8.23 -0.19
N ILE A 13 9.63 7.72 0.12
CA ILE A 13 8.61 8.45 0.88
C ILE A 13 8.68 8.05 2.35
N LEU A 14 8.93 9.02 3.23
CA LEU A 14 9.01 8.81 4.67
C LEU A 14 7.79 9.41 5.37
N LEU A 15 6.88 8.55 5.82
CA LEU A 15 5.75 8.92 6.68
C LEU A 15 6.25 9.16 8.12
N ALA A 16 6.57 10.41 8.42
CA ALA A 16 7.09 10.82 9.72
C ALA A 16 6.63 12.22 10.14
N LEU A 17 6.62 12.46 11.45
CA LEU A 17 6.37 13.74 12.09
C LEU A 17 7.66 14.26 12.74
N ARG A 18 7.86 15.57 12.79
CA ARG A 18 8.90 16.17 13.63
C ARG A 18 8.57 15.96 15.10
N ARG A 19 9.52 15.50 15.90
CA ARG A 19 9.31 15.23 17.34
C ARG A 19 9.07 16.52 18.15
N GLU A 20 9.48 17.67 17.63
CA GLU A 20 9.39 18.95 18.34
C GLU A 20 7.99 19.53 18.39
N ASP A 21 7.23 19.38 17.30
CA ASP A 21 5.92 20.02 17.11
C ASP A 21 4.88 19.08 16.49
N GLU A 22 5.23 17.81 16.29
CA GLU A 22 4.39 16.77 15.68
C GLU A 22 3.87 17.13 14.29
N THR A 23 4.53 18.07 13.59
CA THR A 23 4.15 18.42 12.22
C THR A 23 4.71 17.44 11.20
N PRO A 24 4.04 17.21 10.05
CA PRO A 24 4.55 16.32 9.01
C PRO A 24 5.94 16.69 8.49
N LEU A 25 6.79 15.69 8.32
CA LEU A 25 8.10 15.83 7.70
C LEU A 25 7.96 16.33 6.25
N LYS A 26 8.65 17.42 5.97
CA LYS A 26 8.89 17.90 4.61
C LYS A 26 10.33 17.56 4.23
N ILE A 27 10.52 17.06 3.01
CA ILE A 27 11.85 16.79 2.44
C ILE A 27 12.00 17.68 1.21
N ASP A 28 12.48 18.89 1.46
CA ASP A 28 12.69 19.87 0.38
C ASP A 28 13.98 19.54 -0.39
N ARG A 29 14.23 20.23 -1.52
CA ARG A 29 15.38 19.97 -2.41
C ARG A 29 16.73 19.95 -1.69
N GLU A 30 16.90 20.78 -0.66
CA GLU A 30 18.14 20.86 0.13
C GLU A 30 18.35 19.61 1.00
N GLN A 31 17.27 18.98 1.44
CA GLN A 31 17.31 17.79 2.30
C GLN A 31 17.34 16.49 1.50
N GLN A 32 16.94 16.52 0.22
CA GLN A 32 16.89 15.34 -0.65
C GLN A 32 18.19 14.53 -0.67
N PRO A 33 19.40 15.10 -0.87
CA PRO A 33 20.63 14.30 -0.89
C PRO A 33 20.90 13.57 0.44
N ARG A 34 20.54 14.20 1.56
CA ARG A 34 20.71 13.61 2.90
C ARG A 34 19.76 12.42 3.12
N PHE A 35 18.48 12.58 2.75
CA PHE A 35 17.52 11.48 2.86
C PHE A 35 17.77 10.37 1.84
N GLN A 36 18.28 10.68 0.66
CA GLN A 36 18.75 9.67 -0.28
C GLN A 36 19.90 8.86 0.33
N GLY A 37 20.91 9.51 0.93
CA GLY A 37 21.99 8.78 1.60
C GLY A 37 21.52 7.89 2.76
N TYR A 38 20.47 8.29 3.49
CA TYR A 38 19.85 7.41 4.49
C TYR A 38 19.14 6.21 3.87
N ARG A 39 18.45 6.42 2.75
CA ARG A 39 17.78 5.35 2.00
C ARG A 39 18.79 4.35 1.47
N ASP A 40 19.88 4.81 0.88
CA ASP A 40 20.95 3.96 0.35
C ASP A 40 21.55 3.08 1.47
N ALA A 41 21.87 3.68 2.63
CA ALA A 41 22.41 2.95 3.78
C ALA A 41 21.40 1.97 4.39
N LEU A 42 20.10 2.30 4.35
CA LEU A 42 19.03 1.41 4.79
C LEU A 42 18.88 0.20 3.86
N ASN A 43 18.86 0.42 2.54
CA ASN A 43 18.78 -0.64 1.53
C ASN A 43 20.03 -1.55 1.57
N ALA A 44 21.20 -0.99 1.88
CA ALA A 44 22.44 -1.75 2.10
C ALA A 44 22.46 -2.54 3.42
N GLY A 45 21.46 -2.37 4.30
CA GLY A 45 21.44 -3.00 5.63
C GLY A 45 22.45 -2.42 6.61
N GLU A 46 23.03 -1.25 6.32
CA GLU A 46 24.04 -0.57 7.14
C GLU A 46 23.43 0.33 8.22
N LEU A 47 22.18 0.74 8.03
CA LEU A 47 21.44 1.60 8.95
C LEU A 47 20.03 1.08 9.17
N GLU A 48 19.50 1.25 10.38
CA GLU A 48 18.10 0.94 10.67
C GLU A 48 17.23 2.19 10.58
N LEU A 49 15.96 2.04 10.15
CA LEU A 49 14.99 3.14 10.12
C LEU A 49 14.87 3.84 11.48
N LYS A 50 14.91 3.09 12.59
CA LYS A 50 14.85 3.65 13.94
C LYS A 50 15.98 4.66 14.18
N THR A 51 17.20 4.34 13.75
CA THR A 51 18.36 5.24 13.89
C THR A 51 18.20 6.49 13.05
N ILE A 52 17.63 6.40 11.84
CA ILE A 52 17.30 7.56 11.01
C ILE A 52 16.32 8.47 11.76
N LEU A 53 15.22 7.91 12.29
CA LEU A 53 14.22 8.67 13.04
C LEU A 53 14.83 9.34 14.28
N GLU A 54 15.73 8.67 15.00
CA GLU A 54 16.40 9.26 16.16
C GLU A 54 17.34 10.41 15.78
N LYS A 55 18.19 10.21 14.77
CA LYS A 55 19.13 11.24 14.28
C LYS A 55 18.41 12.49 13.79
N GLU A 56 17.30 12.31 13.09
CA GLU A 56 16.50 13.40 12.52
C GLU A 56 15.44 13.95 13.48
N ARG A 57 15.38 13.43 14.72
CA ARG A 57 14.37 13.82 15.74
C ARG A 57 12.95 13.69 15.18
N LEU A 58 12.65 12.54 14.59
CA LEU A 58 11.36 12.22 13.98
C LEU A 58 10.59 11.15 14.77
N LEU A 59 9.29 11.12 14.53
CA LEU A 59 8.37 10.07 14.95
C LEU A 59 7.76 9.42 13.71
N ALA A 60 7.58 8.10 13.70
CA ALA A 60 6.89 7.43 12.60
C ALA A 60 5.40 7.82 12.61
N ASP A 61 4.86 8.30 11.49
CA ASP A 61 3.47 8.74 11.41
C ASP A 61 2.52 7.56 11.16
N VAL A 62 2.30 6.77 12.20
CA VAL A 62 1.34 5.65 12.17
C VAL A 62 -0.11 6.12 12.30
N GLY A 63 -0.33 7.36 12.75
CA GLY A 63 -1.67 7.90 13.01
C GLY A 63 -2.43 8.24 11.72
N GLN A 64 -1.71 8.56 10.64
CA GLN A 64 -2.27 8.84 9.32
C GLN A 64 -2.33 7.61 8.40
N MET A 65 -2.03 6.41 8.92
CA MET A 65 -2.12 5.15 8.19
C MET A 65 -3.38 4.39 8.57
N HIS A 66 -4.13 3.94 7.57
CA HIS A 66 -5.33 3.14 7.77
C HIS A 66 -5.09 1.71 7.31
N TYR A 67 -5.33 0.75 8.20
CA TYR A 67 -5.32 -0.67 7.84
C TYR A 67 -6.58 -1.00 7.02
N VAL A 68 -6.38 -1.49 5.80
CA VAL A 68 -7.47 -1.65 4.83
C VAL A 68 -7.69 -3.07 4.34
N ALA A 69 -6.69 -3.94 4.44
CA ALA A 69 -6.84 -5.33 4.06
C ALA A 69 -5.77 -6.23 4.68
N ARG A 70 -6.03 -7.53 4.69
CA ARG A 70 -5.04 -8.57 4.98
C ARG A 70 -5.24 -9.75 4.06
N TRP A 71 -4.13 -10.27 3.56
CA TRP A 71 -4.08 -11.39 2.66
C TRP A 71 -3.09 -12.42 3.19
N ILE A 72 -3.54 -13.66 3.29
CA ILE A 72 -2.74 -14.78 3.78
C ILE A 72 -2.61 -15.76 2.62
N THR A 73 -1.37 -16.02 2.21
CA THR A 73 -1.10 -16.99 1.14
C THR A 73 -1.65 -18.37 1.53
N PRO A 74 -2.35 -19.05 0.60
CA PRO A 74 -2.95 -20.36 0.85
C PRO A 74 -1.96 -21.40 1.37
N LEU A 75 -2.49 -22.45 1.99
CA LEU A 75 -1.69 -23.61 2.40
C LEU A 75 -1.20 -24.35 1.14
N GLY A 76 0.05 -24.81 1.14
CA GLY A 76 0.66 -25.55 0.04
C GLY A 76 1.53 -24.72 -0.92
N SER A 77 1.48 -23.38 -0.85
CA SER A 77 2.42 -22.53 -1.58
C SER A 77 3.85 -22.66 -1.02
N PRO A 78 4.90 -22.73 -1.85
CA PRO A 78 6.30 -22.86 -1.39
C PRO A 78 6.78 -21.63 -0.59
N ARG A 79 6.18 -20.46 -0.84
CA ARG A 79 6.39 -19.23 -0.06
C ARG A 79 5.04 -18.72 0.41
N ARG A 80 4.97 -18.31 1.67
CA ARG A 80 3.73 -17.85 2.31
C ARG A 80 3.94 -16.52 3.00
N PHE A 81 2.98 -15.63 2.82
CA PHE A 81 2.96 -14.31 3.44
C PHE A 81 1.66 -14.12 4.20
N ASP A 82 1.74 -13.36 5.30
CA ASP A 82 0.61 -12.77 6.01
C ASP A 82 0.71 -11.26 5.86
N ALA A 83 0.27 -10.78 4.69
CA ALA A 83 0.45 -9.42 4.24
C ALA A 83 -0.68 -8.54 4.78
N ARG A 84 -0.32 -7.41 5.39
CA ARG A 84 -1.25 -6.37 5.84
C ARG A 84 -1.08 -5.15 4.95
N PHE A 85 -2.19 -4.66 4.42
CA PHE A 85 -2.24 -3.52 3.52
C PHE A 85 -2.71 -2.29 4.27
N PHE A 86 -2.02 -1.19 4.01
CA PHE A 86 -2.31 0.11 4.60
C PHE A 86 -2.50 1.13 3.49
N ILE A 87 -3.30 2.16 3.76
CA ILE A 87 -3.42 3.34 2.92
C ILE A 87 -3.14 4.58 3.74
N ALA A 88 -2.47 5.55 3.14
CA ALA A 88 -2.17 6.85 3.73
C ALA A 88 -2.17 7.90 2.62
N ARG A 89 -2.35 9.17 3.00
CA ARG A 89 -2.17 10.28 2.06
C ARG A 89 -0.68 10.56 1.89
N ILE A 90 -0.25 10.88 0.67
CA ILE A 90 1.14 11.34 0.45
C ILE A 90 1.40 12.57 1.32
N PRO A 91 2.53 12.64 2.06
CA PRO A 91 2.99 13.88 2.65
C PRO A 91 3.17 14.95 1.58
N SER A 92 2.75 16.18 1.87
CA SER A 92 3.05 17.31 1.00
C SER A 92 4.57 17.52 0.93
N HIS A 93 5.06 17.88 -0.26
CA HIS A 93 6.47 18.20 -0.53
C HIS A 93 7.46 17.02 -0.59
N GLN A 94 6.99 15.77 -0.53
CA GLN A 94 7.85 14.63 -0.88
C GLN A 94 7.58 14.22 -2.33
N ILE A 95 8.63 14.18 -3.14
CA ILE A 95 8.56 13.70 -4.53
C ILE A 95 9.02 12.24 -4.50
N PRO A 96 8.18 11.27 -4.94
CA PRO A 96 8.61 9.88 -5.01
C PRO A 96 9.82 9.71 -5.91
N LEU A 97 10.78 8.91 -5.45
CA LEU A 97 11.99 8.54 -6.18
C LEU A 97 12.04 7.02 -6.23
N HIS A 98 12.25 6.41 -7.40
CA HIS A 98 12.52 4.97 -7.48
C HIS A 98 13.94 4.66 -6.99
N ASP A 99 14.15 3.43 -6.53
CA ASP A 99 15.48 2.86 -6.39
C ASP A 99 15.90 2.34 -7.78
N ASP A 100 17.04 2.80 -8.29
CA ASP A 100 17.59 2.40 -9.59
C ASP A 100 18.01 0.91 -9.66
N SER A 101 17.86 0.13 -8.58
CA SER A 101 18.29 -1.28 -8.50
C SER A 101 17.18 -2.31 -8.74
N GLU A 102 16.01 -2.23 -8.08
CA GLU A 102 14.90 -3.21 -8.22
C GLU A 102 13.70 -2.71 -9.02
N LEU A 103 13.50 -1.38 -9.15
CA LEU A 103 12.34 -0.78 -9.81
C LEU A 103 12.77 0.03 -11.04
N VAL A 104 12.59 -0.55 -12.24
CA VAL A 104 13.01 0.06 -13.52
C VAL A 104 12.18 1.31 -13.89
N ASN A 105 11.00 1.48 -13.29
CA ASN A 105 10.12 2.62 -13.54
C ASN A 105 9.11 2.81 -12.39
N SER A 106 8.82 4.06 -12.02
CA SER A 106 7.77 4.44 -11.09
C SER A 106 6.83 5.45 -11.74
N ALA A 107 5.53 5.16 -11.77
CA ALA A 107 4.53 6.07 -12.33
C ALA A 107 3.32 6.20 -11.39
N TRP A 108 2.76 7.41 -11.33
CA TRP A 108 1.42 7.63 -10.79
C TRP A 108 0.40 7.31 -11.88
N LEU A 109 -0.49 6.37 -11.59
CA LEU A 109 -1.58 5.97 -12.47
C LEU A 109 -2.90 6.03 -11.70
N THR A 110 -3.99 6.31 -12.39
CA THR A 110 -5.32 6.16 -11.80
C THR A 110 -5.67 4.67 -11.67
N PRO A 111 -6.53 4.27 -10.73
CA PRO A 111 -7.04 2.91 -10.66
C PRO A 111 -7.64 2.44 -11.99
N GLU A 112 -8.36 3.31 -12.69
CA GLU A 112 -9.00 3.04 -13.98
C GLU A 112 -7.98 2.74 -15.08
N ASP A 113 -6.91 3.54 -15.16
CA ASP A 113 -5.82 3.33 -16.13
C ASP A 113 -5.12 2.00 -15.88
N ILE A 114 -4.89 1.64 -14.61
CA ILE A 114 -4.27 0.35 -14.25
C ILE A 114 -5.18 -0.80 -14.69
N LEU A 115 -6.48 -0.73 -14.39
CA LEU A 115 -7.43 -1.78 -14.77
C LEU A 115 -7.55 -1.92 -16.29
N ALA A 116 -7.58 -0.81 -17.03
CA ALA A 116 -7.60 -0.84 -18.50
C ALA A 116 -6.36 -1.54 -19.07
N ARG A 117 -5.17 -1.29 -18.51
CA ARG A 117 -3.92 -1.96 -18.92
C ARG A 117 -3.90 -3.44 -18.58
N ILE A 118 -4.49 -3.84 -17.45
CA ILE A 118 -4.63 -5.26 -17.08
C ILE A 118 -5.58 -5.97 -18.06
N ASP A 119 -6.73 -5.35 -18.35
CA ASP A 119 -7.71 -5.91 -19.27
C ASP A 119 -7.17 -5.97 -20.72
N GLY A 120 -6.27 -5.05 -21.08
CA GLY A 120 -5.53 -5.05 -22.35
C GLY A 120 -4.27 -5.91 -22.38
N GLU A 121 -3.96 -6.66 -21.32
CA GLU A 121 -2.74 -7.49 -21.18
C GLU A 121 -1.41 -6.70 -21.25
N GLU A 122 -1.46 -5.38 -21.07
CA GLU A 122 -0.29 -4.48 -21.05
C GLU A 122 0.39 -4.40 -19.67
N MET A 123 -0.30 -4.89 -18.63
CA MET A 123 0.20 -4.91 -17.26
C MET A 123 -0.24 -6.19 -16.54
N VAL A 124 0.67 -6.83 -15.81
CA VAL A 124 0.36 -8.00 -14.97
C VAL A 124 0.59 -7.63 -13.52
N LEU A 125 -0.43 -7.83 -12.68
CA LEU A 125 -0.34 -7.64 -11.23
C LEU A 125 -0.62 -8.96 -10.51
N MET A 126 -0.08 -9.07 -9.30
CA MET A 126 -0.55 -10.09 -8.36
C MET A 126 -2.04 -9.88 -8.07
N THR A 127 -2.80 -10.96 -7.95
CA THR A 127 -4.26 -10.92 -7.79
C THR A 127 -4.70 -10.09 -6.58
N VAL A 128 -3.93 -10.12 -5.48
CA VAL A 128 -4.21 -9.30 -4.29
C VAL A 128 -4.02 -7.81 -4.56
N THR A 129 -3.03 -7.43 -5.36
CA THR A 129 -2.80 -6.04 -5.77
C THR A 129 -3.91 -5.57 -6.70
N GLU A 130 -4.27 -6.38 -7.71
CA GLU A 130 -5.42 -6.09 -8.59
C GLU A 130 -6.71 -5.88 -7.77
N ARG A 131 -6.96 -6.71 -6.75
CA ARG A 131 -8.12 -6.54 -5.87
C ARG A 131 -8.10 -5.20 -5.15
N MET A 132 -6.95 -4.76 -4.63
CA MET A 132 -6.82 -3.46 -3.99
C MET A 132 -7.06 -2.32 -4.99
N ILE A 133 -6.56 -2.43 -6.23
CA ILE A 133 -6.84 -1.45 -7.30
C ILE A 133 -8.34 -1.40 -7.61
N ARG A 134 -9.01 -2.56 -7.74
CA ARG A 134 -10.47 -2.61 -7.95
C ARG A 134 -11.25 -1.96 -6.82
N SER A 135 -10.79 -2.10 -5.56
CA SER A 135 -11.40 -1.39 -4.43
C SER A 135 -11.19 0.13 -4.50
N LEU A 136 -10.02 0.59 -4.96
CA LEU A 136 -9.75 2.02 -5.16
C LEU A 136 -10.59 2.62 -6.30
N ALA A 137 -10.82 1.87 -7.37
CA ALA A 137 -11.65 2.28 -8.51
C ALA A 137 -13.14 2.48 -8.16
N LEU A 138 -13.57 2.14 -6.94
CA LEU A 138 -14.91 2.43 -6.45
C LEU A 138 -15.08 3.88 -5.95
N PHE A 139 -13.99 4.65 -5.88
CA PHE A 139 -13.97 6.01 -5.34
C PHE A 139 -13.57 7.02 -6.43
N ASN A 140 -14.05 8.25 -6.29
CA ASN A 140 -13.76 9.32 -7.26
C ASN A 140 -12.61 10.24 -6.82
N SER A 141 -12.11 10.10 -5.59
CA SER A 141 -11.03 10.92 -5.07
C SER A 141 -10.27 10.25 -3.93
N ALA A 142 -9.02 10.66 -3.73
CA ALA A 142 -8.22 10.25 -2.58
C ALA A 142 -8.86 10.68 -1.24
N GLU A 143 -9.63 11.77 -1.22
CA GLU A 143 -10.36 12.21 -0.03
C GLU A 143 -11.43 11.20 0.38
N GLN A 144 -12.26 10.74 -0.57
CA GLN A 144 -13.27 9.70 -0.30
C GLN A 144 -12.63 8.39 0.17
N VAL A 145 -11.47 8.03 -0.39
CA VAL A 145 -10.70 6.85 0.03
C VAL A 145 -10.27 6.98 1.49
N ILE A 146 -9.67 8.11 1.87
CA ILE A 146 -9.21 8.33 3.25
C ILE A 146 -10.39 8.42 4.21
N GLU A 147 -11.48 9.10 3.85
CA GLU A 147 -12.70 9.16 4.66
C GLU A 147 -13.29 7.77 4.90
N SER A 148 -13.37 6.92 3.87
CA SER A 148 -13.83 5.55 4.03
C SER A 148 -12.89 4.72 4.91
N ALA A 149 -11.58 4.81 4.67
CA ALA A 149 -10.59 4.08 5.44
C ALA A 149 -10.60 4.48 6.92
N ALA A 150 -10.81 5.76 7.23
CA ALA A 150 -10.92 6.29 8.59
C ALA A 150 -12.13 5.76 9.36
N LYS A 151 -13.22 5.39 8.67
CA LYS A 151 -14.39 4.74 9.30
C LYS A 151 -14.07 3.35 9.86
N ASN A 152 -12.96 2.74 9.44
CA ASN A 152 -12.50 1.43 9.91
C ASN A 152 -13.63 0.38 9.89
N LEU A 153 -14.28 0.27 8.72
CA LEU A 153 -15.39 -0.66 8.51
C LEU A 153 -15.00 -2.10 8.84
N SER A 154 -15.99 -2.94 9.13
CA SER A 154 -15.77 -4.36 9.38
C SER A 154 -15.13 -5.05 8.16
N ASP A 155 -14.37 -6.11 8.46
CA ASP A 155 -13.74 -6.96 7.48
C ASP A 155 -14.79 -7.68 6.61
N GLU A 156 -14.69 -7.53 5.30
CA GLU A 156 -15.40 -8.36 4.34
C GLU A 156 -14.47 -9.43 3.80
N ARG A 157 -14.87 -10.69 3.93
CA ARG A 157 -14.06 -11.83 3.49
C ARG A 157 -14.12 -11.94 1.97
N ALA A 158 -12.95 -12.04 1.35
CA ALA A 158 -12.81 -12.36 -0.06
C ALA A 158 -13.14 -13.84 -0.32
N ARG A 159 -13.68 -14.11 -1.51
CA ARG A 159 -13.88 -15.46 -2.05
C ARG A 159 -13.27 -15.58 -3.43
N VAL A 160 -13.16 -16.80 -3.94
CA VAL A 160 -12.67 -17.05 -5.30
C VAL A 160 -13.79 -17.62 -6.15
N ASP A 161 -14.13 -16.95 -7.24
CA ASP A 161 -15.12 -17.46 -8.19
C ASP A 161 -14.61 -18.79 -8.78
N SER A 162 -15.42 -19.85 -8.66
CA SER A 162 -15.02 -21.22 -9.05
C SER A 162 -14.89 -21.42 -10.57
N LYS A 163 -15.49 -20.54 -11.38
CA LYS A 163 -15.47 -20.61 -12.84
C LYS A 163 -14.31 -19.82 -13.41
N THR A 164 -14.00 -18.67 -12.81
CA THR A 164 -13.00 -17.73 -13.34
C THR A 164 -11.69 -17.73 -12.57
N GLY A 165 -11.67 -18.25 -11.33
CA GLY A 165 -10.52 -18.19 -10.44
C GLY A 165 -10.23 -16.78 -9.89
N LYS A 166 -11.09 -15.79 -10.15
CA LYS A 166 -10.88 -14.40 -9.71
C LYS A 166 -11.37 -14.18 -8.29
N ILE A 167 -10.70 -13.27 -7.59
CA ILE A 167 -11.12 -12.81 -6.27
C ILE A 167 -12.38 -11.94 -6.38
N THR A 168 -13.39 -12.26 -5.59
CA THR A 168 -14.69 -11.59 -5.54
C THR A 168 -15.05 -11.19 -4.10
N MET A 169 -15.77 -10.07 -3.96
CA MET A 169 -16.20 -9.46 -2.69
C MET A 169 -17.73 -9.49 -2.53
N PRO A 170 -18.28 -9.29 -1.31
CA PRO A 170 -19.72 -9.21 -1.11
C PRO A 170 -20.41 -8.25 -2.09
N GLY A 171 -21.47 -8.72 -2.75
CA GLY A 171 -22.22 -7.95 -3.74
C GLY A 171 -21.70 -8.06 -5.18
N GLU A 172 -20.50 -8.60 -5.39
CA GLU A 172 -19.97 -8.85 -6.74
C GLU A 172 -20.47 -10.18 -7.32
N PRO A 173 -20.56 -10.31 -8.67
CA PRO A 173 -20.85 -11.58 -9.32
C PRO A 173 -19.90 -12.69 -8.88
N GLY A 174 -20.44 -13.91 -8.76
CA GLY A 174 -19.67 -15.08 -8.35
C GLY A 174 -19.41 -15.20 -6.84
N TYR A 175 -19.69 -14.18 -6.03
CA TYR A 175 -19.38 -14.21 -4.59
C TYR A 175 -20.14 -15.29 -3.82
N THR A 176 -21.46 -15.40 -4.04
CA THR A 176 -22.32 -16.33 -3.27
C THR A 176 -21.88 -17.79 -3.41
N GLU A 177 -21.49 -18.19 -4.63
CA GLU A 177 -21.01 -19.53 -4.97
C GLU A 177 -19.48 -19.67 -4.88
N GLY A 178 -18.78 -18.59 -4.52
CA GLY A 178 -17.33 -18.53 -4.49
C GLY A 178 -16.70 -19.43 -3.42
N LEU A 179 -15.56 -20.02 -3.77
CA LEU A 179 -14.73 -20.85 -2.92
C LEU A 179 -14.13 -20.02 -1.77
N THR A 180 -13.96 -20.66 -0.61
CA THR A 180 -13.53 -19.98 0.62
C THR A 180 -12.16 -20.44 1.12
N ASP A 181 -11.61 -21.47 0.50
CA ASP A 181 -10.39 -22.20 0.86
C ASP A 181 -9.26 -22.02 -0.17
N VAL A 182 -9.54 -21.36 -1.29
CA VAL A 182 -8.55 -21.08 -2.34
C VAL A 182 -7.69 -19.87 -2.02
N GLU A 183 -8.27 -18.80 -1.47
CA GLU A 183 -7.56 -17.60 -1.01
C GLU A 183 -8.11 -17.16 0.36
N SER A 184 -7.25 -16.63 1.21
CA SER A 184 -7.62 -16.15 2.54
C SER A 184 -7.34 -14.66 2.67
N GLY A 185 -8.38 -13.85 2.42
CA GLY A 185 -8.25 -12.40 2.50
C GLY A 185 -9.48 -11.68 3.03
N TRP A 186 -9.24 -10.48 3.52
CA TRP A 186 -10.26 -9.57 4.03
C TRP A 186 -9.97 -8.15 3.58
N VAL A 187 -11.02 -7.41 3.23
CA VAL A 187 -10.93 -6.00 2.81
C VAL A 187 -11.94 -5.18 3.60
N ARG A 188 -11.49 -4.00 4.06
CA ARG A 188 -12.31 -2.99 4.74
C ARG A 188 -12.65 -1.82 3.83
N LEU A 189 -11.78 -1.50 2.88
CA LEU A 189 -11.91 -0.33 2.03
C LEU A 189 -13.02 -0.50 0.98
N ARG A 190 -14.07 0.30 1.10
CA ARG A 190 -15.22 0.34 0.18
C ARG A 190 -16.03 1.63 0.36
N PRO A 191 -16.75 2.13 -0.65
CA PRO A 191 -17.64 3.28 -0.48
C PRO A 191 -18.61 3.02 0.67
N SER A 192 -18.88 4.07 1.46
CA SER A 192 -19.93 3.96 2.45
C SER A 192 -21.29 4.00 1.75
N PRO A 193 -22.26 3.17 2.18
CA PRO A 193 -23.64 3.25 1.70
C PRO A 193 -24.30 4.57 2.11
#